data_AF-A0A4Y2VW16-F1
#
_entry.id   AF-A0A4Y2VW16-F1
#
_cell.length_a   1.000
_cell.length_b   1.000
_cell.length_c   1.000
_cell.angle_alpha   90.00
_cell.angle_beta   90.00
_cell.angle_gamma   90.00
#
_symmetry.space_group_name_H-M   'P 1'
#
loop_
_entity.id
_entity.type
_entity.pdbx_description
1 polymer ?
#
loop_
_entity_poly.entity_id
_entity_poly.type
_entity_poly.pdbx_seq_one_letter_code
_entity_poly.pdbx_strand_id
1 'polypeptide(L)'
;MKRDLFTDSIHEVFDPSVKYYFLQMNLPLHAMLIMDNPPAHPPDLQDDLTEEFKFIKTQFLSPNTTPLLQPIEQQVISNFKKLYAKEPFKRCFEVTIVCERRRT
;
A
#
# COMPACT_ATOMS: atom_id res chain seq x y z
N MET A 1 9.58 8.82 2.46
CA MET A 1 8.47 9.74 2.76
C MET A 1 8.90 10.68 3.88
N LYS A 2 8.55 11.97 3.84
CA LYS A 2 8.77 12.87 5.00
C LYS A 2 7.71 12.56 6.05
N ARG A 3 8.01 12.81 7.34
CA ARG A 3 7.07 12.53 8.44
C ARG A 3 5.75 13.29 8.29
N ASP A 4 5.81 14.59 8.00
CA ASP A 4 4.60 15.42 7.89
C ASP A 4 3.64 14.89 6.82
N LEU A 5 4.15 14.57 5.62
CA LEU A 5 3.34 13.97 4.55
C LEU A 5 2.76 12.60 4.93
N PHE A 6 3.42 11.88 5.83
CA PHE A 6 2.94 10.61 6.33
C PHE A 6 1.82 10.79 7.34
N THR A 7 2.01 11.69 8.30
CA THR A 7 0.99 12.05 9.28
C THR A 7 -0.25 12.62 8.57
N ASP A 8 -0.09 13.54 7.60
CA ASP A 8 -1.18 14.09 6.80
C ASP A 8 -1.94 12.97 6.05
N SER A 9 -1.21 12.05 5.40
CA SER A 9 -1.83 10.91 4.72
C SER A 9 -2.63 10.01 5.66
N ILE A 10 -2.18 9.84 6.91
CA ILE A 10 -2.91 9.04 7.88
C ILE A 10 -4.23 9.72 8.26
N HIS A 11 -4.18 10.99 8.64
CA HIS A 11 -5.36 11.71 9.12
C HIS A 11 -6.36 12.09 8.02
N GLU A 12 -5.88 12.53 6.86
CA GLU A 12 -6.76 13.02 5.80
C GLU A 12 -7.35 11.89 4.96
N VAL A 13 -6.65 10.75 4.85
CA VAL A 13 -7.04 9.68 3.93
C VAL A 13 -7.27 8.36 4.65
N PHE A 14 -6.30 7.84 5.39
CA PHE A 14 -6.37 6.48 5.94
C PHE A 14 -7.46 6.34 7.01
N ASP A 15 -7.39 7.14 8.07
CA ASP A 15 -8.30 7.14 9.21
C ASP A 15 -9.79 7.19 8.80
N PRO A 16 -10.25 8.20 8.01
CA PRO A 16 -11.64 8.27 7.60
C PRO A 16 -12.04 7.11 6.68
N SER A 17 -11.14 6.65 5.81
CA SER A 17 -11.43 5.53 4.89
C SER A 17 -11.65 4.23 5.64
N VAL A 18 -10.82 3.92 6.65
CA VAL A 18 -10.96 2.72 7.48
C VAL A 18 -12.27 2.77 8.26
N LYS A 19 -12.56 3.90 8.92
CA LYS A 19 -13.81 4.06 9.66
C LYS A 19 -15.03 3.89 8.75
N TYR A 20 -15.03 4.54 7.58
CA TYR A 20 -16.10 4.41 6.60
C TYR A 20 -16.31 2.95 6.18
N TYR A 21 -15.23 2.24 5.82
CA TYR A 21 -15.31 0.83 5.43
C TYR A 21 -15.90 -0.05 6.53
N PHE A 22 -15.46 0.12 7.79
CA PHE A 22 -15.98 -0.65 8.91
C PHE A 22 -17.47 -0.42 9.13
N LEU A 23 -17.92 0.84 9.05
CA LEU A 23 -19.34 1.19 9.16
C LEU A 23 -20.17 0.59 8.01
N GLN A 24 -19.69 0.70 6.78
CA GLN A 24 -20.37 0.13 5.60
C GLN A 24 -20.50 -1.39 5.70
N MET A 25 -19.48 -2.07 6.22
CA MET A 25 -19.46 -3.53 6.38
C MET A 25 -20.11 -3.99 7.70
N ASN A 26 -20.65 -3.07 8.50
CA ASN A 26 -21.19 -3.33 9.84
C ASN A 26 -20.24 -4.12 10.74
N LEU A 27 -18.95 -3.76 10.71
CA LEU A 27 -17.89 -4.37 11.51
C LEU A 27 -17.69 -3.61 12.83
N PRO A 28 -17.31 -4.31 13.91
CA PRO A 28 -16.92 -3.64 15.15
C PRO A 28 -15.67 -2.79 14.91
N LEU A 29 -15.66 -1.55 15.44
CA LEU A 29 -14.51 -0.65 15.36
C LEU A 29 -13.34 -1.19 16.19
N HIS A 30 -12.53 -2.04 15.56
CA HIS A 30 -11.30 -2.60 16.09
C HIS A 30 -10.43 -3.02 14.91
N ALA A 31 -9.34 -2.30 14.68
CA ALA A 31 -8.44 -2.55 13.55
C ALA A 31 -6.99 -2.63 14.04
N MET A 32 -6.17 -3.40 13.31
CA MET A 32 -4.73 -3.45 13.53
C MET A 32 -4.01 -3.06 12.25
N LEU A 33 -3.30 -1.93 12.28
CA LEU A 33 -2.45 -1.45 11.22
C LEU A 33 -1.04 -2.01 11.41
N ILE A 34 -0.62 -2.88 10.50
CA ILE A 34 0.73 -3.45 10.49
C ILE A 34 1.57 -2.67 9.48
N MET A 35 2.69 -2.10 9.91
CA MET A 35 3.61 -1.34 9.05
C MET A 35 5.02 -1.92 9.08
N ASP A 36 5.78 -1.61 8.03
CA ASP A 36 7.21 -1.81 8.00
C ASP A 36 7.90 -0.93 9.04
N ASN A 37 9.15 -1.25 9.38
CA ASN A 37 9.96 -0.48 10.32
C ASN A 37 11.11 0.27 9.63
N PRO A 38 10.87 1.18 8.67
CA PRO A 38 11.90 2.09 8.21
C PRO A 38 12.15 3.20 9.24
N PRO A 39 13.35 3.79 9.21
CA PRO A 39 13.78 4.84 10.15
C PRO A 39 12.95 6.14 10.08
N ALA A 40 12.03 6.24 9.13
CA ALA A 40 11.21 7.42 8.89
C ALA A 40 9.88 7.42 9.66
N HIS A 41 9.47 6.32 10.28
CA HIS A 41 8.24 6.30 11.08
C HIS A 41 8.46 6.92 12.46
N PRO A 42 7.55 7.78 12.93
CA PRO A 42 7.57 8.17 14.33
C PRO A 42 7.28 6.92 15.18
N PRO A 43 8.09 6.65 16.22
CA PRO A 43 7.80 5.57 17.17
C PRO A 43 6.43 5.75 17.84
N ASP A 44 5.92 6.99 17.83
CA ASP A 44 4.73 7.45 18.55
C ASP A 44 3.51 7.62 17.64
N LEU A 45 3.46 6.95 16.47
CA LEU A 45 2.30 7.07 15.56
C LEU A 45 0.96 6.77 16.25
N GLN A 46 0.96 5.89 17.24
CA GLN A 46 -0.22 5.59 18.04
C GLN A 46 -0.73 6.81 18.81
N ASP A 47 0.17 7.71 19.22
CA ASP A 47 -0.13 8.94 19.96
C ASP A 47 -0.57 10.08 19.03
N ASP A 48 -0.17 10.03 17.77
CA ASP A 48 -0.61 10.98 16.74
C ASP A 48 -2.10 10.76 16.33
N LEU A 49 -2.64 9.56 16.54
CA LEU A 49 -4.05 9.25 16.24
C LEU A 49 -4.99 10.02 17.17
N THR A 50 -6.00 10.67 16.60
CA THR A 50 -7.04 11.35 17.41
C THR A 50 -7.89 10.34 18.19
N GLU A 51 -8.53 10.79 19.28
CA GLU A 51 -9.38 9.94 20.14
C GLU A 51 -10.42 9.12 19.36
N GLU A 52 -10.93 9.68 18.26
CA GLU A 52 -11.90 9.05 17.38
C GLU A 52 -11.35 7.79 16.67
N PHE A 53 -10.04 7.76 16.38
CA PHE A 53 -9.39 6.68 15.63
C PHE A 53 -8.55 5.74 16.51
N LYS A 54 -8.59 5.87 17.84
CA LYS A 54 -7.92 4.96 18.78
C LYS A 54 -8.37 3.49 18.71
N PHE A 55 -9.45 3.21 17.97
CA PHE A 55 -9.83 1.83 17.63
C PHE A 55 -8.84 1.15 16.66
N ILE A 56 -7.98 1.93 16.00
CA ILE A 56 -6.89 1.46 15.16
C ILE A 56 -5.63 1.34 16.04
N LYS A 57 -5.11 0.12 16.14
CA LYS A 57 -3.86 -0.16 16.83
C LYS A 57 -2.72 -0.31 15.82
N THR A 58 -1.58 0.32 16.07
CA THR A 58 -0.43 0.24 15.17
C THR A 58 0.59 -0.79 15.68
N GLN A 59 1.13 -1.61 14.78
CA GLN A 59 2.21 -2.56 15.06
C GLN A 59 3.28 -2.47 13.97
N PHE A 60 4.53 -2.27 14.38
CA PHE A 60 5.67 -2.29 13.47
C PHE A 60 6.27 -3.70 13.37
N LEU A 61 6.61 -4.11 12.16
CA LEU A 61 7.30 -5.37 11.89
C LEU A 61 8.79 -5.29 12.24
N SER A 62 9.42 -6.43 12.48
CA SER A 62 10.87 -6.46 12.67
C SER A 62 11.60 -6.10 11.37
N PRO A 63 12.81 -5.50 11.46
CA PRO A 63 13.59 -5.14 10.28
C PRO A 63 13.77 -6.33 9.32
N ASN A 64 13.73 -6.05 8.02
CA ASN A 64 13.92 -7.03 6.93
C ASN A 64 12.85 -8.13 6.81
N THR A 65 11.75 -8.07 7.57
CA THR A 65 10.67 -9.07 7.45
C THR A 65 9.49 -8.61 6.58
N THR A 66 9.40 -7.32 6.26
CA THR A 66 8.30 -6.72 5.49
C THR A 66 8.00 -7.46 4.18
N PRO A 67 8.99 -7.79 3.31
CA PRO A 67 8.69 -8.43 2.04
C PRO A 67 8.08 -9.84 2.18
N LEU A 68 8.33 -10.49 3.32
CA LEU A 68 7.83 -11.83 3.61
C LEU A 68 6.47 -11.80 4.32
N LEU A 69 6.24 -10.81 5.18
CA LEU A 69 5.07 -10.78 6.04
C LEU A 69 3.94 -9.91 5.49
N GLN A 70 4.26 -8.88 4.69
CA GLN A 70 3.23 -7.98 4.19
C GLN A 70 2.63 -8.45 2.87
N PRO A 71 1.29 -8.60 2.81
CA PRO A 71 0.59 -8.96 1.58
C PRO A 71 0.83 -7.96 0.44
N ILE A 72 1.05 -6.68 0.79
CA ILE A 72 1.28 -5.62 -0.19
C ILE A 72 2.55 -5.87 -1.02
N GLU A 73 3.63 -6.28 -0.36
CA GLU A 73 4.93 -6.58 -0.98
C GLU A 73 4.88 -7.86 -1.80
N GLN A 74 4.20 -8.89 -1.27
CA GLN A 74 4.18 -10.21 -1.92
C GLN A 74 3.29 -10.25 -3.17
N GLN A 75 2.09 -9.70 -3.09
CA GLN A 75 1.08 -9.89 -4.13
C GLN A 75 0.65 -8.59 -4.77
N VAL A 76 0.27 -7.59 -3.99
CA VAL A 76 -0.35 -6.36 -4.54
C VAL A 76 0.62 -5.65 -5.47
N ILE A 77 1.85 -5.37 -5.01
CA ILE A 77 2.88 -4.69 -5.81
C ILE A 77 3.25 -5.52 -7.05
N SER A 78 3.43 -6.83 -6.90
CA SER A 78 3.76 -7.72 -8.02
C SER A 78 2.66 -7.73 -9.09
N ASN A 79 1.40 -7.86 -8.68
CA ASN A 79 0.26 -7.86 -9.58
C ASN A 79 0.07 -6.49 -10.25
N PHE A 80 0.23 -5.41 -9.48
CA PHE A 80 0.14 -4.05 -10.02
C PHE A 80 1.20 -3.77 -11.09
N LYS A 81 2.46 -4.16 -10.83
CA LYS A 81 3.55 -4.07 -11.81
C LYS A 81 3.24 -4.86 -13.09
N LYS A 82 2.72 -6.08 -12.95
CA LYS A 82 2.31 -6.91 -14.11
C LYS A 82 1.21 -6.24 -14.93
N LEU A 83 0.19 -5.69 -14.27
CA LEU A 83 -0.92 -5.00 -14.95
C LEU A 83 -0.42 -3.77 -15.71
N TYR A 84 0.42 -2.95 -15.09
CA TYR A 84 0.97 -1.75 -15.72
C TYR A 84 1.91 -2.08 -16.88
N ALA A 85 2.67 -3.17 -16.78
CA ALA A 85 3.59 -3.58 -17.83
C ALA A 85 2.88 -4.20 -19.06
N LYS A 86 1.62 -4.62 -18.93
CA LYS A 86 0.87 -5.33 -19.98
C LYS A 86 0.79 -4.55 -21.30
N GLU A 87 0.40 -3.28 -21.25
CA GLU A 87 0.26 -2.45 -22.45
C GLU A 87 1.60 -2.10 -23.13
N PRO A 88 2.65 -1.67 -22.39
CA PRO A 88 3.98 -1.54 -22.95
C PRO A 88 4.50 -2.83 -23.61
N PHE A 89 4.34 -3.98 -22.95
CA PHE A 89 4.77 -5.26 -23.52
C PHE A 89 3.99 -5.61 -24.79
N LYS A 90 2.66 -5.45 -24.79
CA LYS A 90 1.82 -5.69 -25.98
C LYS A 90 2.29 -4.85 -27.17
N ARG A 91 2.54 -3.56 -26.96
CA ARG A 91 3.03 -2.65 -28.00
C ARG A 91 4.41 -3.06 -28.53
N CYS A 92 5.33 -3.47 -27.66
CA CYS A 92 6.63 -3.99 -28.08
C CYS A 92 6.48 -5.26 -28.94
N PHE A 93 5.61 -6.19 -28.56
CA PHE A 93 5.35 -7.40 -29.36
C PHE A 93 4.76 -7.08 -30.74
N GLU A 94 3.79 -6.17 -30.83
CA GLU A 94 3.21 -5.74 -32.10
C GLU A 94 4.27 -5.12 -33.04
N VAL A 95 5.14 -4.26 -32.51
CA VAL A 95 6.24 -3.66 -33.29
C VAL A 95 7.22 -4.72 -33.78
N THR A 96 7.59 -5.69 -32.94
CA THR A 96 8.47 -6.80 -33.33
C THR A 96 7.86 -7.63 -34.46
N ILE A 97 6.58 -7.99 -34.37
CA ILE A 97 5.86 -8.76 -35.41
C ILE A 97 5.80 -7.98 -36.74
N VAL A 98 5.54 -6.67 -36.70
CA VAL A 98 5.51 -5.82 -37.90
C VAL A 98 6.89 -5.72 -38.54
N CYS A 99 7.94 -5.55 -37.74
CA CYS A 99 9.33 -5.50 -38.23
C CYS A 99 9.77 -6.82 -38.86
N GLU A 100 9.38 -7.97 -38.30
CA GLU A 100 9.68 -9.28 -38.86
C GLU A 100 8.94 -9.52 -40.19
N ARG A 101 7.64 -9.18 -40.28
CA ARG A 101 6.88 -9.29 -41.54
C ARG A 101 7.37 -8.39 -42.65
N ARG A 102 7.99 -7.24 -42.35
CA ARG A 102 8.57 -6.35 -43.37
C ARG A 102 9.94 -6.83 -43.88
N ARG A 103 10.56 -7.83 -43.26
CA ARG A 103 11.85 -8.40 -43.67
C ARG A 103 11.72 -9.63 -44.59
N THR A 104 10.54 -10.23 -44.66
CA THR A 104 10.16 -11.30 -45.61
C THR A 104 9.45 -10.72 -46.82
#